data_AF-A0A1S2MZ31-F1
#
_entry.id   AF-A0A1S2MZ31-F1
#
_cell.length_a   1.000
_cell.length_b   1.000
_cell.length_c   1.000
_cell.angle_alpha   90.00
_cell.angle_beta   90.00
_cell.angle_gamma   90.00
#
_symmetry.space_group_name_H-M   'P 1'
#
loop_
_entity.id
_entity.type
_entity.pdbx_description
1 polymer ?
#
loop_
_entity_poly.entity_id
_entity_poly.type
_entity_poly.pdbx_seq_one_letter_code
_entity_poly.pdbx_strand_id
1 'polypeptide(L)'
;MTRVVDGDTIEVKTADGAEKTVRLLNIDTPETVDPQEPVQCLGPEASAFLKEQLTEGTGVDLTYDVEEKDRYGRDLAVVSTDSTSNISVDIARAGFGLPLGIAPNTTYLPPVQAASEEARAAGKGLFDSSNACTPAARTEKTVQAVDDALALGTGDEDAAHRSYVAVAAALAAARSLIAEITDHPDYPWPEDLRKQLEQRRGRAQARKQQLTEMGADQDPAQRRAAEQREQAAAEQRAAEQRAAEQAAAEQREAEQRRAEAREQETVPEAPAQQQEQQQPAPAPRQESSTDDQGYGTDADYPGYHGPRCYAPGGKRWKPC
;
A
#
# COMPACT_ATOMS: atom_id res chain seq x y z
N MET A 1 -6.74 -52.97 5.01
CA MET A 1 -6.25 -51.58 5.22
C MET A 1 -5.46 -51.54 6.53
N THR A 2 -4.32 -50.83 6.56
CA THR A 2 -3.45 -50.70 7.75
C THR A 2 -3.43 -49.30 8.34
N ARG A 3 -3.45 -48.24 7.52
CA ARG A 3 -3.38 -46.86 8.02
C ARG A 3 -3.95 -45.85 7.03
N VAL A 4 -4.60 -44.80 7.51
CA VAL A 4 -4.91 -43.60 6.70
C VAL A 4 -3.74 -42.63 6.82
N VAL A 5 -3.18 -42.23 5.68
CA VAL A 5 -2.06 -41.28 5.60
C VAL A 5 -2.61 -39.86 5.51
N ASP A 6 -3.50 -39.60 4.55
CA ASP A 6 -4.24 -38.35 4.40
C ASP A 6 -5.64 -38.60 3.79
N GLY A 7 -6.43 -37.55 3.51
CA GLY A 7 -7.83 -37.60 3.07
C GLY A 7 -8.11 -38.40 1.79
N ASP A 8 -7.10 -38.71 1.00
CA ASP A 8 -7.19 -39.51 -0.22
C ASP A 8 -6.10 -40.59 -0.34
N THR A 9 -5.35 -40.84 0.73
CA THR A 9 -4.20 -41.76 0.69
C THR A 9 -4.26 -42.73 1.86
N ILE A 10 -4.22 -44.03 1.56
CA ILE A 10 -4.21 -45.11 2.54
C ILE A 10 -3.00 -46.02 2.35
N GLU A 11 -2.62 -46.71 3.41
CA GLU A 11 -1.73 -47.86 3.37
C GLU A 11 -2.55 -49.13 3.55
N VAL A 12 -2.19 -50.16 2.78
CA VAL A 12 -2.80 -51.47 2.85
C VAL A 12 -1.73 -52.55 2.91
N LYS A 13 -2.09 -53.66 3.54
CA LYS A 13 -1.33 -54.90 3.49
C LYS A 13 -2.09 -55.92 2.65
N THR A 14 -1.46 -56.42 1.60
CA THR A 14 -2.04 -57.41 0.68
C THR A 14 -1.97 -58.82 1.27
N ALA A 15 -2.70 -59.76 0.66
CA ALA A 15 -2.77 -61.15 1.13
C ALA A 15 -1.42 -61.89 1.07
N ASP A 16 -0.53 -61.50 0.15
CA ASP A 16 0.86 -61.98 0.04
C ASP A 16 1.82 -61.26 1.02
N GLY A 17 1.31 -60.34 1.85
CA GLY A 17 2.04 -59.68 2.92
C GLY A 17 2.78 -58.41 2.51
N ALA A 18 2.69 -57.96 1.25
CA ALA A 18 3.29 -56.71 0.81
C ALA A 18 2.53 -55.49 1.37
N GLU A 19 3.27 -54.44 1.69
CA GLU A 19 2.71 -53.15 2.07
C GLU A 19 2.67 -52.23 0.85
N LYS A 20 1.53 -51.57 0.65
CA LYS A 20 1.28 -50.69 -0.48
C LYS A 20 0.67 -49.38 0.01
N THR A 21 1.18 -48.27 -0.52
CA THR A 21 0.51 -46.96 -0.41
C THR A 21 -0.38 -46.77 -1.61
N VAL A 22 -1.65 -46.46 -1.38
CA VAL A 22 -2.70 -46.32 -2.38
C VAL A 22 -3.23 -44.89 -2.34
N ARG A 23 -3.14 -44.18 -3.46
CA ARG A 23 -3.81 -42.90 -3.71
C ARG A 23 -5.16 -43.19 -4.37
N LEU A 24 -6.23 -42.72 -3.75
CA LEU A 24 -7.59 -42.93 -4.22
C LEU A 24 -7.76 -42.27 -5.59
N LEU A 25 -8.33 -43.01 -6.55
CA LEU A 25 -8.57 -42.46 -7.89
C LEU A 25 -9.68 -41.40 -7.88
N ASN A 26 -9.51 -40.43 -8.79
CA ASN A 26 -10.51 -39.45 -9.19
C ASN A 26 -11.01 -38.45 -8.13
N ILE A 27 -10.36 -38.37 -6.97
CA ILE A 27 -10.66 -37.42 -5.90
C ILE A 27 -9.40 -36.65 -5.51
N ASP A 28 -9.55 -35.43 -5.03
CA ASP A 28 -8.48 -34.61 -4.49
C ASP A 28 -8.94 -33.95 -3.20
N THR A 29 -8.25 -34.19 -2.09
CA THR A 29 -8.64 -33.71 -0.76
C THR A 29 -7.66 -32.66 -0.24
N PRO A 30 -8.10 -31.71 0.60
CA PRO A 30 -7.17 -30.78 1.22
C PRO A 30 -6.07 -31.50 2.02
N GLU A 31 -4.83 -31.12 1.77
CA GLU A 31 -3.63 -31.71 2.34
C GLU A 31 -3.46 -31.36 3.83
N THR A 32 -2.97 -32.33 4.61
CA THR A 32 -2.70 -32.19 6.05
C THR A 32 -1.27 -32.52 6.47
N VAL A 33 -0.54 -33.29 5.66
CA VAL A 33 0.74 -33.88 6.07
C VAL A 33 1.97 -33.37 5.32
N ASP A 34 1.82 -32.48 4.34
CA ASP A 34 2.97 -31.91 3.63
C ASP A 34 3.77 -30.97 4.56
N PRO A 35 5.05 -31.26 4.87
CA PRO A 35 5.88 -30.41 5.73
C PRO A 35 6.21 -29.04 5.13
N GLN A 36 6.05 -28.87 3.81
CA GLN A 36 6.32 -27.63 3.08
C GLN A 36 5.08 -26.73 2.97
N GLU A 37 3.89 -27.26 3.26
CA GLU A 37 2.62 -26.53 3.17
C GLU A 37 1.95 -26.35 4.55
N PRO A 38 1.18 -25.27 4.74
CA PRO A 38 0.29 -25.19 5.89
C PRO A 38 -0.84 -26.22 5.76
N VAL A 39 -1.36 -26.70 6.90
CA VAL A 39 -2.56 -27.53 6.93
C VAL A 39 -3.70 -26.80 6.23
N GLN A 40 -4.25 -27.43 5.20
CA GLN A 40 -5.28 -26.84 4.37
C GLN A 40 -6.66 -26.94 5.08
N CYS A 41 -7.56 -26.00 4.78
CA CYS A 41 -8.89 -25.98 5.39
C CYS A 41 -9.65 -27.26 5.04
N LEU A 42 -10.27 -27.88 6.05
CA LEU A 42 -10.96 -29.17 5.97
C LEU A 42 -10.07 -30.40 5.72
N GLY A 43 -8.74 -30.25 5.69
CA GLY A 43 -7.85 -31.39 5.56
C GLY A 43 -7.99 -32.38 6.73
N PRO A 44 -7.90 -31.95 8.00
CA PRO A 44 -8.04 -32.85 9.14
C PRO A 44 -9.40 -33.56 9.17
N GLU A 45 -10.46 -32.86 8.76
CA GLU A 45 -11.81 -33.38 8.63
C GLU A 45 -11.93 -34.41 7.50
N ALA A 46 -11.30 -34.19 6.35
CA ALA A 46 -11.23 -35.16 5.25
C ALA A 46 -10.49 -36.45 5.69
N SER A 47 -9.34 -36.27 6.34
CA SER A 47 -8.55 -37.34 6.95
C SER A 47 -9.35 -38.12 8.01
N ALA A 48 -10.12 -37.43 8.85
CA ALA A 48 -10.97 -38.06 9.86
C ALA A 48 -12.14 -38.83 9.23
N PHE A 49 -12.79 -38.25 8.22
CA PHE A 49 -13.85 -38.90 7.47
C PHE A 49 -13.37 -40.21 6.84
N LEU A 50 -12.20 -40.20 6.21
CA LEU A 50 -11.63 -41.43 5.62
C LEU A 50 -11.30 -42.49 6.69
N LYS A 51 -10.79 -42.08 7.86
CA LYS A 51 -10.55 -42.99 8.99
C LYS A 51 -11.82 -43.63 9.54
N GLU A 52 -12.93 -42.89 9.53
CA GLU A 52 -14.24 -43.41 9.95
C GLU A 52 -14.80 -44.41 8.93
N GLN A 53 -14.61 -44.17 7.63
CA GLN A 53 -15.01 -45.11 6.58
C GLN A 53 -14.13 -46.36 6.54
N LEU A 54 -12.83 -46.20 6.76
CA LEU A 54 -11.82 -47.25 6.65
C LEU A 54 -11.04 -47.38 7.98
N THR A 55 -11.66 -48.01 8.97
CA THR A 55 -10.96 -48.35 10.21
C THR A 55 -9.80 -49.32 9.95
N GLU A 56 -8.78 -49.29 10.81
CA GLU A 56 -7.66 -50.23 10.72
C GLU A 56 -8.16 -51.69 10.75
N GLY A 57 -7.65 -52.51 9.84
CA GLY A 57 -8.10 -53.90 9.67
C GLY A 57 -9.29 -54.08 8.73
N THR A 58 -9.93 -53.00 8.25
CA THR A 58 -11.00 -53.09 7.25
C THR A 58 -10.48 -53.75 5.97
N GLY A 59 -11.20 -54.78 5.50
CA GLY A 59 -10.97 -55.41 4.21
C GLY A 59 -11.36 -54.45 3.09
N VAL A 60 -10.48 -54.25 2.12
CA VAL A 60 -10.72 -53.34 0.99
C VAL A 60 -10.37 -54.04 -0.31
N ASP A 61 -11.18 -53.80 -1.33
CA ASP A 61 -10.92 -54.17 -2.70
C ASP A 61 -10.30 -52.98 -3.44
N LEU A 62 -9.24 -53.24 -4.19
CA LEU A 62 -8.55 -52.26 -5.02
C LEU A 62 -8.88 -52.53 -6.49
N THR A 63 -9.60 -51.61 -7.11
CA THR A 63 -9.88 -51.67 -8.54
C THR A 63 -9.04 -50.63 -9.27
N TYR A 64 -8.13 -51.09 -10.11
CA TYR A 64 -7.23 -50.22 -10.89
C TYR A 64 -7.91 -49.75 -12.19
N ASP A 65 -7.38 -48.67 -12.75
CA ASP A 65 -7.72 -48.17 -14.08
C ASP A 65 -6.55 -48.45 -15.05
N VAL A 66 -6.45 -47.73 -16.16
CA VAL A 66 -5.43 -47.93 -17.21
C VAL A 66 -3.99 -47.93 -16.68
N GLU A 67 -3.63 -46.97 -15.82
CA GLU A 67 -2.33 -46.89 -15.16
C GLU A 67 -2.46 -47.21 -13.68
N GLU A 68 -1.75 -48.24 -13.21
CA GLU A 68 -1.85 -48.70 -11.82
C GLU A 68 -1.03 -47.86 -10.83
N LYS A 69 -0.09 -47.04 -11.31
CA LYS A 69 0.87 -46.33 -10.46
C LYS A 69 1.07 -44.89 -10.89
N ASP A 70 1.28 -44.02 -9.91
CA ASP A 70 1.72 -42.65 -10.17
C ASP A 70 3.25 -42.53 -10.29
N ARG A 71 3.71 -41.32 -10.57
CA ARG A 71 5.15 -40.99 -10.69
C ARG A 71 5.97 -41.23 -9.41
N TYR A 72 5.30 -41.36 -8.26
CA TYR A 72 5.92 -41.61 -6.96
C TYR A 72 5.90 -43.09 -6.57
N GLY A 73 5.29 -43.95 -7.41
CA GLY A 73 5.20 -45.39 -7.20
C GLY A 73 4.01 -45.83 -6.33
N ARG A 74 3.14 -44.89 -5.93
CA ARG A 74 1.89 -45.20 -5.21
C ARG A 74 0.92 -45.90 -6.15
N ASP A 75 0.16 -46.85 -5.61
CA ASP A 75 -0.91 -47.50 -6.35
C ASP A 75 -2.06 -46.51 -6.55
N LEU A 76 -2.61 -46.47 -7.76
CA LEU A 76 -3.78 -45.67 -8.13
C LEU A 76 -4.98 -46.61 -8.26
N ALA A 77 -5.89 -46.56 -7.30
CA ALA A 77 -7.05 -47.45 -7.28
C ALA A 77 -8.31 -46.77 -6.78
N VAL A 78 -9.46 -47.25 -7.28
CA VAL A 78 -10.73 -47.13 -6.59
C VAL A 78 -10.71 -48.08 -5.40
N VAL A 79 -11.02 -47.54 -4.23
CA VAL A 79 -11.09 -48.28 -2.98
C VAL A 79 -12.56 -48.54 -2.63
N SER A 80 -12.88 -49.79 -2.31
CA SER A 80 -14.23 -50.25 -1.99
C SER A 80 -14.18 -51.20 -0.79
N THR A 81 -15.21 -51.18 0.07
CA THR A 81 -15.41 -52.13 1.19
C THR A 81 -16.43 -53.21 0.87
N ASP A 82 -17.25 -52.99 -0.17
CA ASP A 82 -18.22 -53.92 -0.74
C ASP A 82 -18.39 -53.66 -2.24
N SER A 83 -19.19 -54.49 -2.92
CA SER A 83 -19.39 -54.46 -4.37
C SER A 83 -20.02 -53.16 -4.92
N THR A 84 -20.55 -52.29 -4.07
CA THR A 84 -21.27 -51.07 -4.46
C THR A 84 -20.61 -49.78 -3.95
N SER A 85 -19.77 -49.87 -2.93
CA SER A 85 -19.05 -48.75 -2.34
C SER A 85 -17.95 -48.20 -3.26
N ASN A 86 -17.72 -46.89 -3.21
CA ASN A 86 -16.56 -46.23 -3.79
C ASN A 86 -16.19 -45.06 -2.88
N ILE A 87 -15.08 -45.20 -2.16
CA ILE A 87 -14.70 -44.26 -1.11
C ILE A 87 -14.44 -42.85 -1.67
N SER A 88 -13.93 -42.72 -2.90
CA SER A 88 -13.76 -41.42 -3.57
C SER A 88 -15.10 -40.71 -3.79
N VAL A 89 -16.15 -41.47 -4.10
CA VAL A 89 -17.52 -40.95 -4.25
C VAL A 89 -18.06 -40.48 -2.90
N ASP A 90 -17.80 -41.22 -1.83
CA ASP A 90 -18.27 -40.88 -0.49
C ASP A 90 -17.58 -39.61 0.06
N ILE A 91 -16.27 -39.48 -0.16
CA ILE A 91 -15.51 -38.26 0.16
C ILE A 91 -16.08 -37.05 -0.60
N ALA A 92 -16.31 -37.18 -1.90
CA ALA A 92 -16.89 -36.12 -2.72
C ALA A 92 -18.30 -35.72 -2.24
N ARG A 93 -19.15 -36.70 -1.89
CA ARG A 93 -20.52 -36.49 -1.39
C ARG A 93 -20.54 -35.78 -0.04
N ALA A 94 -19.53 -36.03 0.79
CA ALA A 94 -19.34 -35.31 2.04
C ALA A 94 -18.80 -33.89 1.84
N GLY A 95 -18.30 -33.56 0.65
CA GLY A 95 -17.72 -32.27 0.31
C GLY A 95 -16.27 -32.12 0.77
N PHE A 96 -15.58 -33.21 1.10
CA PHE A 96 -14.21 -33.20 1.60
C PHE A 96 -13.14 -33.35 0.51
N GLY A 97 -13.55 -33.50 -0.75
CA GLY A 97 -12.64 -33.49 -1.89
C GLY A 97 -13.35 -33.13 -3.20
N LEU A 98 -12.56 -32.74 -4.19
CA LEU A 98 -13.03 -32.38 -5.53
C LEU A 98 -12.69 -33.45 -6.56
N PRO A 99 -13.52 -33.62 -7.61
CA PRO A 99 -13.23 -34.57 -8.67
C PRO A 99 -11.94 -34.21 -9.42
N LEU A 100 -11.01 -35.15 -9.54
CA LEU A 100 -9.72 -34.96 -10.22
C LEU A 100 -9.52 -35.99 -11.33
N GLY A 101 -9.66 -35.57 -12.59
CA GLY A 101 -9.45 -36.42 -13.76
C GLY A 101 -8.04 -36.28 -14.32
N ILE A 102 -7.17 -37.28 -14.12
CA ILE A 102 -5.85 -37.33 -14.77
C ILE A 102 -5.88 -38.46 -15.80
N ALA A 103 -5.78 -38.11 -17.09
CA ALA A 103 -5.75 -39.09 -18.16
C ALA A 103 -4.49 -39.99 -18.06
N PRO A 104 -4.60 -41.29 -18.35
CA PRO A 104 -5.78 -42.00 -18.88
C PRO A 104 -6.81 -42.46 -17.83
N ASN A 105 -6.52 -42.32 -16.53
CA ASN A 105 -7.34 -42.83 -15.43
C ASN A 105 -8.60 -41.98 -15.14
N THR A 106 -9.62 -42.11 -15.98
CA THR A 106 -10.85 -41.32 -15.90
C THR A 106 -12.12 -42.18 -15.88
N THR A 107 -11.98 -43.51 -15.86
CA THR A 107 -13.10 -44.45 -15.97
C THR A 107 -14.12 -44.25 -14.84
N TYR A 108 -13.66 -43.92 -13.63
CA TYR A 108 -14.49 -43.77 -12.43
C TYR A 108 -14.75 -42.31 -12.03
N LEU A 109 -14.37 -41.34 -12.86
CA LEU A 109 -14.58 -39.91 -12.58
C LEU A 109 -16.07 -39.49 -12.56
N PRO A 110 -16.95 -39.95 -13.47
CA PRO A 110 -18.34 -39.49 -13.52
C PRO A 110 -19.14 -39.64 -12.19
N PRO A 111 -19.10 -40.77 -11.47
CA PRO A 111 -19.81 -40.86 -10.19
C PRO A 111 -19.23 -39.93 -9.11
N VAL A 112 -17.92 -39.64 -9.14
CA VAL A 112 -17.30 -38.68 -8.21
C VAL A 112 -17.76 -37.25 -8.52
N GLN A 113 -17.88 -36.90 -9.81
CA GLN A 113 -18.44 -35.61 -10.23
C GLN A 113 -19.89 -35.43 -9.75
N ALA A 114 -20.74 -36.44 -9.96
CA ALA A 114 -22.13 -36.39 -9.49
C ALA A 114 -22.22 -36.20 -7.96
N ALA A 115 -21.40 -36.92 -7.19
CA ALA A 115 -21.34 -36.78 -5.74
C ALA A 115 -20.84 -35.39 -5.29
N SER A 116 -19.85 -34.82 -5.98
CA SER A 116 -19.39 -33.46 -5.70
C SER A 116 -20.49 -32.42 -5.99
N GLU A 117 -21.29 -32.63 -7.04
CA GLU A 117 -22.45 -31.78 -7.32
C GLU A 117 -23.52 -31.87 -6.23
N GLU A 118 -23.77 -33.04 -5.66
CA GLU A 118 -24.66 -33.22 -4.49
C GLU A 118 -24.13 -32.43 -3.28
N ALA A 119 -22.84 -32.52 -2.98
CA ALA A 119 -22.22 -31.78 -1.88
C ALA A 119 -22.31 -30.26 -2.09
N ARG A 120 -22.09 -29.80 -3.32
CA ARG A 120 -22.25 -28.39 -3.69
C ARG A 120 -23.69 -27.91 -3.52
N ALA A 121 -24.66 -28.65 -4.03
CA ALA A 121 -26.07 -28.29 -3.90
C ALA A 121 -26.53 -28.25 -2.43
N ALA A 122 -25.92 -29.08 -1.59
CA ALA A 122 -26.18 -29.13 -0.15
C ALA A 122 -25.32 -28.16 0.68
N GLY A 123 -24.37 -27.44 0.08
CA GLY A 123 -23.45 -26.55 0.79
C GLY A 123 -22.58 -27.26 1.84
N LYS A 124 -22.03 -28.43 1.51
CA LYS A 124 -21.21 -29.25 2.43
C LYS A 124 -19.72 -29.07 2.22
N GLY A 125 -18.95 -29.23 3.29
CA GLY A 125 -17.48 -29.27 3.23
C GLY A 125 -16.91 -28.04 2.55
N LEU A 126 -16.14 -28.23 1.47
CA LEU A 126 -15.54 -27.14 0.68
C LEU A 126 -16.57 -26.15 0.12
N PHE A 127 -17.84 -26.55 0.04
CA PHE A 127 -18.96 -25.73 -0.42
C PHE A 127 -19.75 -25.05 0.71
N ASP A 128 -19.40 -25.27 1.98
CA ASP A 128 -20.10 -24.67 3.13
C ASP A 128 -19.68 -23.22 3.33
N SER A 129 -20.59 -22.27 3.15
CA SER A 129 -20.29 -20.85 3.34
C SER A 129 -20.35 -20.35 4.80
N SER A 130 -20.80 -21.19 5.73
CA SER A 130 -20.84 -20.86 7.16
C SER A 130 -19.48 -21.07 7.85
N ASN A 131 -18.63 -21.94 7.31
CA ASN A 131 -17.27 -22.16 7.81
C ASN A 131 -16.28 -21.19 7.14
N ALA A 132 -15.77 -20.23 7.91
CA ALA A 132 -14.97 -19.11 7.41
C ALA A 132 -13.69 -19.48 6.64
N CYS A 133 -13.12 -20.69 6.84
CA CYS A 133 -11.91 -21.08 6.12
C CYS A 133 -12.18 -21.66 4.72
N THR A 134 -13.42 -22.08 4.43
CA THR A 134 -13.73 -22.82 3.22
C THR A 134 -13.63 -21.94 1.97
N PRO A 135 -13.40 -22.54 0.79
CA PRO A 135 -13.45 -21.82 -0.48
C PRO A 135 -14.76 -21.04 -0.66
N ALA A 136 -15.89 -21.65 -0.31
CA ALA A 136 -17.21 -21.03 -0.41
C ALA A 136 -17.34 -19.77 0.44
N ALA A 137 -17.06 -19.85 1.74
CA ALA A 137 -17.20 -18.70 2.65
C ALA A 137 -16.28 -17.54 2.26
N ARG A 138 -15.04 -17.86 1.88
CA ARG A 138 -14.04 -16.87 1.46
C ARG A 138 -14.41 -16.19 0.15
N THR A 139 -14.95 -16.96 -0.80
CA THR A 139 -15.48 -16.43 -2.07
C THR A 139 -16.67 -15.53 -1.81
N GLU A 140 -17.66 -15.99 -1.05
CA GLU A 140 -18.88 -15.23 -0.76
C GLU A 140 -18.55 -13.89 -0.08
N LYS A 141 -17.70 -13.91 0.95
CA LYS A 141 -17.25 -12.68 1.63
C LYS A 141 -16.60 -11.69 0.66
N THR A 142 -15.75 -12.17 -0.24
CA THR A 142 -15.04 -11.32 -1.19
C THR A 142 -15.96 -10.79 -2.28
N VAL A 143 -16.86 -11.63 -2.78
CA VAL A 143 -17.90 -11.24 -3.75
C VAL A 143 -18.83 -10.19 -3.16
N GLN A 144 -19.28 -10.38 -1.91
CA GLN A 144 -20.13 -9.42 -1.23
C GLN A 144 -19.43 -8.07 -1.05
N ALA A 145 -18.16 -8.06 -0.62
CA ALA A 145 -17.38 -6.84 -0.50
C ALA A 145 -17.23 -6.09 -1.84
N VAL A 146 -17.09 -6.83 -2.95
CA VAL A 146 -17.09 -6.25 -4.30
C VAL A 146 -18.46 -5.69 -4.65
N ASP A 147 -19.54 -6.45 -4.47
CA ASP A 147 -20.89 -6.01 -4.82
C ASP A 147 -21.32 -4.78 -3.98
N ASP A 148 -20.96 -4.73 -2.69
CA ASP A 148 -21.17 -3.57 -1.81
C ASP A 148 -20.41 -2.34 -2.31
N ALA A 149 -19.13 -2.50 -2.69
CA ALA A 149 -18.34 -1.41 -3.25
C ALA A 149 -18.89 -0.91 -4.59
N LEU A 150 -19.40 -1.81 -5.43
CA LEU A 150 -20.04 -1.48 -6.71
C LEU A 150 -21.38 -0.75 -6.54
N ALA A 151 -22.08 -0.97 -5.43
CA ALA A 151 -23.35 -0.31 -5.13
C ALA A 151 -23.20 1.15 -4.64
N LEU A 152 -21.98 1.59 -4.31
CA LEU A 152 -21.73 2.96 -3.86
C LEU A 152 -21.99 3.97 -4.98
N GLY A 153 -22.82 4.97 -4.68
CA GLY A 153 -23.17 6.06 -5.57
C GLY A 153 -22.06 7.11 -5.72
N THR A 154 -22.24 8.00 -6.70
CA THR A 154 -21.28 9.05 -7.09
C THR A 154 -21.98 10.41 -7.17
N GLY A 155 -22.88 10.69 -6.22
CA GLY A 155 -23.75 11.88 -6.26
C GLY A 155 -23.01 13.22 -6.11
N ASP A 156 -21.84 13.19 -5.48
CA ASP A 156 -20.91 14.32 -5.33
C ASP A 156 -19.45 13.82 -5.39
N GLU A 157 -18.48 14.74 -5.41
CA GLU A 157 -17.06 14.40 -5.51
C GLU A 157 -16.57 13.55 -4.33
N ASP A 158 -17.05 13.82 -3.10
CA ASP A 158 -16.64 13.08 -1.90
C ASP A 158 -17.21 11.65 -1.94
N ALA A 159 -18.43 11.47 -2.43
CA ALA A 159 -19.07 10.17 -2.66
C ALA A 159 -18.36 9.37 -3.76
N ALA A 160 -17.99 10.04 -4.87
CA ALA A 160 -17.20 9.43 -5.92
C ALA A 160 -15.84 8.94 -5.41
N HIS A 161 -15.13 9.75 -4.62
CA HIS A 161 -13.86 9.36 -4.02
C HIS A 161 -14.02 8.17 -3.05
N ARG A 162 -15.06 8.18 -2.19
CA ARG A 162 -15.36 7.02 -1.33
C ARG A 162 -15.63 5.75 -2.14
N SER A 163 -16.40 5.85 -3.23
CA SER A 163 -16.65 4.73 -4.14
C SER A 163 -15.34 4.22 -4.75
N TYR A 164 -14.45 5.11 -5.18
CA TYR A 164 -13.13 4.74 -5.71
C TYR A 164 -12.30 3.96 -4.70
N VAL A 165 -12.17 4.48 -3.47
CA VAL A 165 -11.39 3.84 -2.40
C VAL A 165 -11.96 2.46 -2.06
N ALA A 166 -13.28 2.34 -1.93
CA ALA A 166 -13.94 1.06 -1.64
C ALA A 166 -13.73 0.04 -2.76
N VAL A 167 -13.90 0.43 -4.03
CA VAL A 167 -13.67 -0.45 -5.18
C VAL A 167 -12.19 -0.86 -5.26
N ALA A 168 -11.27 0.06 -5.00
CA ALA A 168 -9.83 -0.24 -4.99
C ALA A 168 -9.47 -1.26 -3.89
N ALA A 169 -10.04 -1.12 -2.68
CA ALA A 169 -9.85 -2.06 -1.59
C ALA A 169 -10.46 -3.44 -1.91
N ALA A 170 -11.69 -3.49 -2.43
CA ALA A 170 -12.34 -4.73 -2.83
C ALA A 170 -11.58 -5.46 -3.95
N LEU A 171 -11.02 -4.71 -4.91
CA LEU A 171 -10.13 -5.26 -5.93
C LEU A 171 -8.85 -5.86 -5.36
N ALA A 172 -8.25 -5.23 -4.35
CA ALA A 172 -7.07 -5.76 -3.68
C ALA A 172 -7.40 -7.09 -2.97
N ALA A 173 -8.53 -7.15 -2.26
CA ALA A 173 -9.00 -8.38 -1.62
C ALA A 173 -9.25 -9.51 -2.63
N ALA A 174 -9.95 -9.22 -3.73
CA ALA A 174 -10.21 -10.20 -4.79
C ALA A 174 -8.92 -10.72 -5.45
N ARG A 175 -7.96 -9.83 -5.73
CA ARG A 175 -6.65 -10.22 -6.27
C ARG A 175 -5.86 -11.09 -5.30
N SER A 176 -5.87 -10.75 -4.01
CA SER A 176 -5.18 -11.53 -2.98
C SER A 176 -5.74 -12.95 -2.91
N LEU A 177 -7.06 -13.10 -2.93
CA LEU A 177 -7.69 -14.43 -2.90
C LEU A 177 -7.41 -15.23 -4.18
N ILE A 178 -7.46 -14.59 -5.36
CA ILE A 178 -7.10 -15.24 -6.63
C ILE A 178 -5.63 -15.68 -6.64
N ALA A 179 -4.72 -14.86 -6.11
CA ALA A 179 -3.31 -15.21 -6.02
C ALA A 179 -3.11 -16.44 -5.14
N GLU A 180 -3.73 -16.49 -3.97
CA GLU A 180 -3.66 -17.66 -3.08
C GLU A 180 -4.19 -18.95 -3.74
N ILE A 181 -5.28 -18.88 -4.50
CA ILE A 181 -5.81 -20.02 -5.27
C ILE A 181 -4.80 -20.46 -6.36
N THR A 182 -4.06 -19.52 -6.93
CA THR A 182 -3.13 -19.80 -8.05
C THR A 182 -1.78 -20.31 -7.54
N ASP A 183 -1.34 -19.80 -6.40
CA ASP A 183 -0.04 -20.10 -5.79
C ASP A 183 -0.05 -21.42 -4.98
N HIS A 184 -1.25 -21.92 -4.63
CA HIS A 184 -1.45 -23.22 -3.98
C HIS A 184 -2.23 -24.18 -4.89
N PRO A 185 -1.62 -24.69 -5.98
CA PRO A 185 -2.30 -25.57 -6.92
C PRO A 185 -2.73 -26.90 -6.30
N ASP A 186 -2.13 -27.30 -5.17
CA ASP A 186 -2.42 -28.53 -4.45
C ASP A 186 -3.62 -28.39 -3.48
N TYR A 187 -4.18 -27.18 -3.29
CA TYR A 187 -5.43 -27.00 -2.54
C TYR A 187 -6.65 -27.11 -3.47
N PRO A 188 -7.56 -28.07 -3.27
CA PRO A 188 -8.70 -28.27 -4.15
C PRO A 188 -9.70 -27.10 -4.06
N TRP A 189 -9.69 -26.24 -5.08
CA TRP A 189 -10.60 -25.10 -5.19
C TRP A 189 -11.71 -25.29 -6.24
N PRO A 190 -13.02 -25.15 -5.89
CA PRO A 190 -14.10 -25.31 -6.85
C PRO A 190 -14.02 -24.31 -8.02
N GLU A 191 -14.06 -24.82 -9.25
CA GLU A 191 -13.84 -24.03 -10.46
C GLU A 191 -14.90 -22.92 -10.64
N ASP A 192 -16.15 -23.19 -10.24
CA ASP A 192 -17.25 -22.24 -10.32
C ASP A 192 -17.05 -21.06 -9.35
N LEU A 193 -16.57 -21.30 -8.14
CA LEU A 193 -16.21 -20.24 -7.19
C LEU A 193 -15.09 -19.36 -7.74
N ARG A 194 -14.06 -19.96 -8.35
CA ARG A 194 -12.99 -19.22 -9.03
C ARG A 194 -13.56 -18.34 -10.15
N LYS A 195 -14.43 -18.88 -11.00
CA LYS A 195 -15.09 -18.14 -12.09
C LYS A 195 -15.95 -16.97 -11.57
N GLN A 196 -16.69 -17.17 -10.48
CA GLN A 196 -17.49 -16.12 -9.85
C GLN A 196 -16.62 -14.96 -9.35
N LEU A 197 -15.52 -15.28 -8.66
CA LEU A 197 -14.57 -14.28 -8.16
C LEU A 197 -13.91 -13.49 -9.30
N GLU A 198 -13.49 -14.18 -10.36
CA GLU A 198 -12.92 -13.57 -11.56
C GLU A 198 -13.90 -12.61 -12.27
N GLN A 199 -15.16 -13.03 -12.42
CA GLN A 199 -16.20 -12.19 -12.99
C GLN A 199 -16.41 -10.90 -12.18
N ARG A 200 -16.45 -11.01 -10.84
CA ARG A 200 -16.61 -9.85 -9.95
C ARG A 200 -15.39 -8.94 -9.95
N ARG A 201 -14.18 -9.50 -9.98
CA ARG A 201 -12.95 -8.74 -10.17
C ARG A 201 -13.01 -7.91 -11.46
N GLY A 202 -13.45 -8.50 -12.57
CA GLY A 202 -13.59 -7.79 -13.84
C GLY A 202 -14.57 -6.61 -13.78
N ARG A 203 -15.73 -6.80 -13.14
CA ARG A 203 -16.71 -5.71 -12.91
C ARG A 203 -16.13 -4.57 -12.07
N ALA A 204 -15.43 -4.92 -10.99
CA ALA A 204 -14.77 -3.94 -10.13
C ALA A 204 -13.63 -3.19 -10.84
N GLN A 205 -12.88 -3.85 -11.73
CA GLN A 205 -11.85 -3.20 -12.55
C GLN A 205 -12.46 -2.16 -13.49
N ALA A 206 -13.54 -2.52 -14.19
CA ALA A 206 -14.27 -1.60 -15.05
C ALA A 206 -14.82 -0.40 -14.27
N ARG A 207 -15.41 -0.65 -13.09
CA ARG A 207 -15.92 0.43 -12.23
C ARG A 207 -14.80 1.35 -11.73
N LYS A 208 -13.66 0.79 -11.32
CA LYS A 208 -12.49 1.58 -10.91
C LYS A 208 -12.03 2.50 -12.04
N GLN A 209 -11.95 1.99 -13.26
CA GLN A 209 -11.55 2.79 -14.42
C GLN A 209 -12.52 3.95 -14.67
N GLN A 210 -13.84 3.71 -14.64
CA GLN A 210 -14.85 4.77 -14.76
C GLN A 210 -14.68 5.84 -13.69
N LEU A 211 -14.43 5.44 -12.44
CA LEU A 211 -14.21 6.38 -11.33
C LEU A 211 -12.92 7.20 -11.51
N THR A 212 -11.84 6.60 -12.01
CA THR A 212 -10.62 7.33 -12.39
C THR A 212 -10.89 8.36 -13.48
N GLU A 213 -11.67 8.01 -14.51
CA GLU A 213 -12.06 8.94 -15.58
C GLU A 213 -12.90 10.13 -15.06
N MET A 214 -13.62 9.94 -13.95
CA MET A 214 -14.31 11.00 -13.22
C MET A 214 -13.41 11.81 -12.26
N GLY A 215 -12.11 11.49 -12.17
CA GLY A 215 -11.17 12.14 -11.24
C GLY A 215 -11.36 11.74 -9.77
N ALA A 216 -12.07 10.65 -9.49
CA ALA A 216 -12.39 10.19 -8.14
C ALA A 216 -11.19 9.53 -7.43
N ASP A 217 -10.08 9.31 -8.11
CA ASP A 217 -8.83 8.81 -7.52
C ASP A 217 -8.12 9.85 -6.65
N GLN A 218 -8.45 11.13 -6.82
CA GLN A 218 -7.89 12.23 -6.05
C GLN A 218 -8.79 12.61 -4.87
N ASP A 219 -8.19 12.87 -3.71
CA ASP A 219 -8.89 13.33 -2.51
C ASP A 219 -9.44 14.77 -2.72
N PRO A 220 -10.77 14.97 -2.76
CA PRO A 220 -11.35 16.30 -3.02
C PRO A 220 -11.00 17.33 -1.95
N ALA A 221 -10.77 16.94 -0.70
CA ALA A 221 -10.38 17.87 0.35
C ALA A 221 -8.95 18.39 0.13
N GLN A 222 -8.05 17.51 -0.30
CA GLN A 222 -6.67 17.89 -0.62
C GLN A 222 -6.60 18.79 -1.86
N ARG A 223 -7.39 18.50 -2.90
CA ARG A 223 -7.49 19.36 -4.10
C ARG A 223 -7.98 20.76 -3.74
N ARG A 224 -9.11 20.87 -3.02
CA ARG A 224 -9.66 22.15 -2.56
C ARG A 224 -8.66 22.93 -1.69
N ALA A 225 -7.95 22.25 -0.80
CA ALA A 225 -6.93 22.89 0.03
C ALA A 225 -5.73 23.40 -0.79
N ALA A 226 -5.31 22.67 -1.83
CA ALA A 226 -4.25 23.09 -2.73
C ALA A 226 -4.66 24.33 -3.54
N GLU A 227 -5.87 24.32 -4.12
CA GLU A 227 -6.43 25.45 -4.87
C GLU A 227 -6.55 26.71 -3.99
N GLN A 228 -7.03 26.58 -2.75
CA GLN A 228 -7.12 27.69 -1.80
C GLN A 228 -5.74 28.29 -1.47
N ARG A 229 -4.71 27.44 -1.30
CA ARG A 229 -3.34 27.90 -1.07
C ARG A 229 -2.78 28.65 -2.27
N GLU A 230 -3.05 28.17 -3.48
CA GLU A 230 -2.62 28.82 -4.71
C GLU A 230 -3.30 30.17 -4.90
N GLN A 231 -4.61 30.25 -4.66
CA GLN A 231 -5.38 31.49 -4.70
C GLN A 231 -4.86 32.51 -3.68
N ALA A 232 -4.66 32.10 -2.42
CA ALA A 232 -4.08 32.97 -1.39
C ALA A 232 -2.68 33.48 -1.77
N ALA A 233 -1.84 32.63 -2.36
CA ALA A 233 -0.52 33.03 -2.84
C ALA A 233 -0.59 33.98 -4.05
N ALA A 234 -1.58 33.82 -4.94
CA ALA A 234 -1.82 34.74 -6.04
C ALA A 234 -2.30 36.12 -5.54
N GLU A 235 -3.22 36.13 -4.58
CA GLU A 235 -3.70 37.35 -3.93
C GLU A 235 -2.58 38.11 -3.20
N GLN A 236 -1.74 37.39 -2.46
CA GLN A 236 -0.58 37.98 -1.79
C GLN A 236 0.39 38.60 -2.79
N ARG A 237 0.75 37.87 -3.86
CA ARG A 237 1.62 38.41 -4.93
C ARG A 237 1.03 39.65 -5.59
N ALA A 238 -0.28 39.66 -5.84
CA ALA A 238 -0.95 40.84 -6.39
C ALA A 238 -0.97 42.02 -5.40
N ALA A 239 -1.12 41.75 -4.10
CA ALA A 239 -1.04 42.78 -3.07
C ALA A 239 0.37 43.38 -2.95
N GLU A 240 1.41 42.53 -2.98
CA GLU A 240 2.81 42.94 -2.98
C GLU A 240 3.15 43.78 -4.22
N GLN A 241 2.68 43.38 -5.40
CA GLN A 241 2.84 44.16 -6.64
C GLN A 241 2.16 45.53 -6.53
N ARG A 242 0.91 45.59 -6.07
CA ARG A 242 0.21 46.87 -5.85
C ARG A 242 0.94 47.77 -4.84
N ALA A 243 1.44 47.20 -3.75
CA ALA A 243 2.21 47.94 -2.75
C ALA A 243 3.54 48.46 -3.34
N ALA A 244 4.24 47.65 -4.15
CA ALA A 244 5.46 48.06 -4.83
C ALA A 244 5.20 49.18 -5.86
N GLU A 245 4.11 49.10 -6.62
CA GLU A 245 3.69 50.14 -7.57
C GLU A 245 3.34 51.45 -6.85
N GLN A 246 2.62 51.38 -5.72
CA GLN A 246 2.31 52.54 -4.88
C GLN A 246 3.58 53.16 -4.30
N ALA A 247 4.47 52.36 -3.72
CA ALA A 247 5.75 52.84 -3.20
C ALA A 247 6.62 53.48 -4.29
N ALA A 248 6.65 52.90 -5.50
CA ALA A 248 7.36 53.49 -6.64
C ALA A 248 6.71 54.81 -7.09
N ALA A 249 5.37 54.93 -7.04
CA ALA A 249 4.67 56.17 -7.35
C ALA A 249 4.98 57.28 -6.32
N GLU A 250 4.95 56.96 -5.03
CA GLU A 250 5.29 57.89 -3.95
C GLU A 250 6.75 58.36 -4.03
N GLN A 251 7.68 57.45 -4.38
CA GLN A 251 9.08 57.81 -4.60
C GLN A 251 9.25 58.77 -5.77
N ARG A 252 8.57 58.52 -6.91
CA ARG A 252 8.58 59.43 -8.06
C ARG A 252 8.05 60.81 -7.70
N GLU A 253 6.94 60.88 -6.95
CA GLU A 253 6.36 62.15 -6.51
C GLU A 253 7.29 62.89 -5.52
N ALA A 254 7.95 62.16 -4.62
CA ALA A 254 8.93 62.74 -3.70
C ALA A 254 10.18 63.27 -4.43
N GLU A 255 10.64 62.57 -5.48
CA GLU A 255 11.75 63.02 -6.32
C GLU A 255 11.39 64.28 -7.11
N GLN A 256 10.18 64.32 -7.70
CA GLN A 256 9.66 65.52 -8.36
C GLN A 256 9.62 66.72 -7.41
N ARG A 257 9.06 66.57 -6.21
CA ARG A 257 9.05 67.65 -5.19
C ARG A 257 10.46 68.14 -4.84
N ARG A 258 11.43 67.22 -4.73
CA ARG A 258 12.84 67.58 -4.46
C ARG A 258 13.48 68.32 -5.62
N ALA A 259 13.17 67.94 -6.86
CA ALA A 259 13.64 68.62 -8.06
C ALA A 259 13.07 70.05 -8.14
N GLU A 260 11.75 70.21 -7.93
CA GLU A 260 11.09 71.52 -7.88
C GLU A 260 11.67 72.44 -6.79
N ALA A 261 11.93 71.90 -5.59
CA ALA A 261 12.55 72.65 -4.51
C ALA A 261 13.98 73.13 -4.87
N ARG A 262 14.76 72.29 -5.55
CA ARG A 262 16.11 72.67 -6.04
C ARG A 262 16.05 73.75 -7.10
N GLU A 263 15.07 73.70 -8.00
CA GLU A 263 14.87 74.77 -9.00
C GLU A 263 14.52 76.11 -8.31
N GLN A 264 13.68 76.09 -7.27
CA GLN A 264 13.33 77.29 -6.50
C GLN A 264 14.52 77.89 -5.72
N GLU A 265 15.48 77.08 -5.25
CA GLU A 265 16.72 77.56 -4.64
C GLU A 265 17.71 78.21 -5.64
N THR A 266 17.57 77.97 -6.95
CA THR A 266 18.49 78.49 -7.97
C THR A 266 18.12 79.85 -8.56
N VAL A 267 17.17 80.59 -7.97
CA VAL A 267 16.86 81.97 -8.37
C VAL A 267 17.95 82.92 -7.84
N PRO A 268 18.67 83.68 -8.68
CA PRO A 268 19.86 84.42 -8.24
C PRO A 268 19.51 85.59 -7.31
N GLU A 269 20.11 85.59 -6.12
CA GLU A 269 20.08 86.69 -5.16
C GLU A 269 20.91 87.88 -5.69
N ALA A 270 20.31 89.08 -5.72
CA ALA A 270 20.95 90.31 -6.17
C ALA A 270 22.09 90.74 -5.23
N PRO A 271 23.16 91.41 -5.71
CA PRO A 271 24.37 91.61 -4.91
C PRO A 271 24.17 92.68 -3.83
N ALA A 272 24.39 92.30 -2.56
CA ALA A 272 24.40 93.19 -1.41
C ALA A 272 25.76 93.91 -1.27
N GLN A 273 25.70 95.23 -1.02
CA GLN A 273 26.85 96.12 -0.86
C GLN A 273 27.56 95.94 0.49
N GLN A 274 28.89 96.03 0.47
CA GLN A 274 29.77 96.00 1.63
C GLN A 274 29.62 97.27 2.49
N GLN A 275 29.54 97.10 3.82
CA GLN A 275 29.83 98.16 4.79
C GLN A 275 30.80 97.67 5.86
N GLU A 276 31.96 98.33 5.91
CA GLU A 276 33.00 98.25 6.95
C GLU A 276 32.59 98.98 8.24
N GLN A 277 32.98 98.41 9.39
CA GLN A 277 33.50 99.02 10.64
C GLN A 277 33.16 98.13 11.85
N GLN A 278 33.92 97.94 12.93
CA GLN A 278 35.32 98.16 13.35
C GLN A 278 35.47 97.39 14.69
N GLN A 279 36.59 96.71 14.94
CA GLN A 279 36.91 96.03 16.22
C GLN A 279 37.72 96.94 17.16
N PRO A 280 37.71 96.68 18.49
CA PRO A 280 38.84 96.96 19.34
C PRO A 280 39.46 95.69 19.99
N ALA A 281 40.77 95.77 20.19
CA ALA A 281 41.71 94.76 20.70
C ALA A 281 41.66 94.61 22.25
N PRO A 282 42.40 93.69 22.94
CA PRO A 282 43.87 93.51 22.85
C PRO A 282 44.41 92.07 22.96
N ALA A 283 45.71 91.92 22.68
CA ALA A 283 46.54 90.71 22.83
C ALA A 283 47.29 90.71 24.21
N PRO A 284 47.95 89.62 24.66
CA PRO A 284 49.14 89.07 23.99
C PRO A 284 49.20 87.52 23.92
N ARG A 285 50.23 87.06 23.20
CA ARG A 285 50.47 85.71 22.70
C ARG A 285 51.54 84.99 23.55
N GLN A 286 51.39 83.67 23.77
CA GLN A 286 52.42 82.60 23.72
C GLN A 286 51.80 81.28 24.23
N GLU A 287 51.69 80.24 23.38
CA GLU A 287 52.55 79.03 23.33
C GLU A 287 52.43 78.18 24.61
N SER A 288 52.03 76.90 24.63
CA SER A 288 52.45 75.75 23.81
C SER A 288 51.63 74.48 24.14
N SER A 289 51.44 73.59 23.14
CA SER A 289 51.46 72.10 23.15
C SER A 289 50.67 71.23 24.16
N THR A 290 50.45 69.96 23.74
CA THR A 290 50.10 68.73 24.51
C THR A 290 48.63 68.60 24.96
N ASP A 291 47.93 67.47 24.82
CA ASP A 291 48.35 66.10 25.19
C ASP A 291 47.98 65.00 24.18
N ASP A 292 49.03 64.44 23.60
CA ASP A 292 49.10 63.10 22.99
C ASP A 292 49.83 62.17 23.97
N GLN A 293 49.26 62.00 25.16
CA GLN A 293 49.81 61.10 26.17
C GLN A 293 48.87 59.90 26.37
N GLY A 294 49.31 58.74 25.92
CA GLY A 294 48.73 57.45 26.29
C GLY A 294 48.60 56.42 25.18
N TYR A 295 48.80 56.79 23.91
CA TYR A 295 48.71 55.85 22.78
C TYR A 295 50.11 55.35 22.38
N GLY A 296 50.32 54.03 22.48
CA GLY A 296 51.54 53.33 22.09
C GLY A 296 51.36 52.46 20.84
N THR A 297 52.35 51.64 20.54
CA THR A 297 52.34 50.66 19.45
C THR A 297 52.37 49.23 20.00
N ASP A 298 52.25 48.22 19.14
CA ASP A 298 52.30 46.81 19.58
C ASP A 298 53.60 46.42 20.30
N ALA A 299 54.71 47.08 19.96
CA ALA A 299 55.99 46.86 20.62
C ALA A 299 55.99 47.33 22.08
N ASP A 300 55.11 48.27 22.44
CA ASP A 300 55.01 48.84 23.78
C ASP A 300 54.15 47.97 24.72
N TYR A 301 53.37 47.01 24.20
CA TYR A 301 52.51 46.10 24.97
C TYR A 301 52.69 44.62 24.56
N PRO A 302 53.90 44.05 24.68
CA PRO A 302 54.16 42.67 24.27
C PRO A 302 53.32 41.68 25.12
N GLY A 303 52.51 40.87 24.44
CA GLY A 303 51.66 39.84 25.06
C GLY A 303 50.23 40.29 25.44
N TYR A 304 49.81 41.51 25.08
CA TYR A 304 48.44 41.99 25.34
C TYR A 304 47.44 41.54 24.25
N HIS A 305 46.42 40.77 24.66
CA HIS A 305 45.35 40.23 23.79
C HIS A 305 43.94 40.80 24.09
N GLY A 306 43.85 41.85 24.91
CA GLY A 306 42.58 42.50 25.25
C GLY A 306 42.13 43.57 24.23
N PRO A 307 40.98 44.22 24.47
CA PRO A 307 40.46 45.30 23.62
C PRO A 307 41.43 46.48 23.51
N ARG A 308 41.40 47.17 22.36
CA ARG A 308 42.34 48.27 22.03
C ARG A 308 41.58 49.50 21.56
N CYS A 309 41.85 50.66 22.15
CA CYS A 309 41.35 51.94 21.64
C CYS A 309 42.43 52.67 20.85
N TYR A 310 42.07 53.12 19.65
CA TYR A 310 43.02 53.75 18.72
C TYR A 310 42.98 55.27 18.83
N ALA A 311 44.15 55.90 18.63
CA ALA A 311 44.27 57.33 18.44
C ALA A 311 43.64 57.76 17.11
N PRO A 312 43.25 59.03 16.96
CA PRO A 312 42.86 59.59 15.66
C PRO A 312 43.94 59.30 14.61
N GLY A 313 43.57 58.64 13.51
CA GLY A 313 44.50 58.19 12.46
C GLY A 313 45.00 56.74 12.58
N GLY A 314 44.59 56.00 13.62
CA GLY A 314 44.61 54.52 13.64
C GLY A 314 45.97 53.83 13.79
N LYS A 315 47.08 54.56 13.86
CA LYS A 315 48.44 53.98 13.90
C LYS A 315 48.98 53.70 15.31
N ARG A 316 48.36 54.26 16.35
CA ARG A 316 48.73 54.07 17.76
C ARG A 316 47.49 53.73 18.57
N TRP A 317 47.63 52.89 19.59
CA TRP A 317 46.53 52.37 20.41
C TRP A 317 46.95 52.24 21.89
N LYS A 318 45.96 52.12 22.77
CA LYS A 318 46.18 51.80 24.18
C LYS A 318 45.19 50.75 24.68
N PRO A 319 45.55 49.94 25.70
CA PRO A 319 44.63 49.02 26.33
C PRO A 319 43.36 49.71 26.79
N CYS A 320 42.24 49.06 26.51
CA CYS A 320 40.91 49.32 27.02
C CYS A 320 40.38 47.98 27.55
#